data_AF-A0A7G6DZU9-F1
#
_entry.id   AF-A0A7G6DZU9-F1
#
_cell.length_a   1.000
_cell.length_b   1.000
_cell.length_c   1.000
_cell.angle_alpha   90.00
_cell.angle_beta   90.00
_cell.angle_gamma   90.00
#
_symmetry.space_group_name_H-M   'P 1'
#
loop_
_entity.id
_entity.type
_entity.pdbx_description
1 polymer ?
#
loop_
_entity_poly.entity_id
_entity_poly.type
_entity_poly.pdbx_seq_one_letter_code
_entity_poly.pdbx_strand_id
1 'polypeptide(L)' 'MVKSIDISVTYKIGNTIIHIVGPQNLSEEEAHKRQREFDLAGWLAWNTLPVEERIKINQEYSENKKSL' A
#
# COMPACT_ATOMS: atom_id res chain seq x y z
N MET A 1 30.61 -6.07 -2.66
CA MET A 1 29.63 -5.13 -3.24
C MET A 1 28.92 -4.46 -2.08
N VAL A 2 29.17 -3.18 -1.82
CA VAL A 2 28.52 -2.46 -0.70
C VAL A 2 27.10 -2.09 -1.16
N LYS A 3 26.07 -2.56 -0.46
CA LYS A 3 24.68 -2.16 -0.76
C LYS A 3 24.56 -0.65 -0.55
N SER A 4 24.26 0.11 -1.61
CA SER A 4 23.92 1.52 -1.49
C SER A 4 22.62 1.66 -0.69
N ILE A 5 22.68 2.36 0.43
CA ILE A 5 21.50 2.68 1.24
C ILE A 5 20.82 3.87 0.56
N ASP A 6 19.58 3.68 0.13
CA ASP A 6 18.79 4.70 -0.55
C ASP A 6 18.10 5.59 0.49
N ILE A 7 18.71 6.73 0.79
CA ILE A 7 18.22 7.66 1.82
C ILE A 7 17.10 8.49 1.19
N SER A 8 15.86 8.27 1.61
CA SER A 8 14.71 9.03 1.12
C SER A 8 14.63 10.43 1.72
N VAL A 9 14.96 10.57 3.02
CA VAL A 9 14.93 11.86 3.72
C VAL A 9 16.05 11.92 4.74
N THR A 10 16.63 13.10 4.93
CA THR A 10 17.57 13.37 6.04
C THR A 10 17.06 14.52 6.90
N TYR A 11 17.03 14.30 8.22
CA TYR A 11 16.72 15.34 9.21
C TYR A 11 17.95 15.66 10.05
N LYS A 12 18.13 16.94 10.40
CA LYS A 12 19.11 17.38 11.39
C LYS A 12 18.37 17.94 12.61
N ILE A 13 18.54 17.29 13.76
CA ILE A 13 17.95 17.71 15.03
C ILE A 13 19.11 17.96 16.00
N GLY A 14 19.42 19.23 16.26
CA GLY A 14 20.59 19.62 17.05
C GLY A 14 21.89 19.11 16.43
N ASN A 15 22.60 18.26 17.17
CA ASN A 15 23.85 17.60 16.73
C ASN A 15 23.64 16.19 16.14
N THR A 16 22.39 15.76 15.97
CA THR A 16 22.04 14.44 15.45
C THR A 16 21.57 14.53 14.00
N ILE A 17 22.06 13.62 13.16
CA ILE A 17 21.61 13.43 11.78
C ILE A 17 20.82 12.12 11.71
N ILE A 18 19.60 12.17 11.21
CA ILE A 18 18.71 11.02 11.04
C ILE A 18 18.51 10.80 9.55
N HIS A 19 18.84 9.60 9.07
CA HIS A 19 18.56 9.17 7.69
C HIS A 19 17.34 8.25 7.69
N ILE A 20 16.25 8.68 7.05
CA ILE A 20 15.13 7.81 6.74
C ILE A 20 15.48 7.07 5.45
N VAL A 21 15.62 5.76 5.57
CA VAL A 21 15.81 4.84 4.45
C VAL A 21 14.44 4.41 3.98
N GLY A 22 14.08 4.75 2.74
CA GLY A 22 12.88 4.23 2.12
C GLY A 22 13.08 2.80 1.61
N PRO A 23 11.99 2.09 1.28
CA PRO A 23 12.13 0.93 0.42
C PRO A 23 12.90 1.34 -0.83
N GLN A 24 13.85 0.51 -1.27
CA GLN A 24 14.63 0.74 -2.50
C GLN A 24 13.70 1.30 -3.58
N ASN A 25 14.12 2.39 -4.25
CA ASN A 25 13.37 2.96 -5.36
C ASN A 25 12.99 1.84 -6.34
N LEU A 26 11.74 1.39 -6.25
CA LEU A 26 11.18 0.41 -7.16
C LEU A 26 11.13 1.10 -8.52
N SER A 27 11.53 0.41 -9.57
CA SER A 27 11.23 0.91 -10.91
C SER A 27 9.71 1.07 -11.03
N GLU A 28 9.27 2.04 -11.82
CA GLU A 28 7.85 2.25 -12.09
C GLU A 28 7.18 0.96 -12.60
N GLU A 29 7.91 0.18 -13.41
CA GLU A 29 7.47 -1.14 -13.89
C GLU A 29 7.22 -2.13 -12.74
N GLU A 30 8.15 -2.26 -11.80
CA GLU A 30 8.01 -3.18 -10.66
C GLU A 30 6.92 -2.70 -9.68
N ALA A 31 6.79 -1.38 -9.49
CA ALA A 31 5.69 -0.80 -8.72
C ALA A 31 4.32 -1.13 -9.36
N HIS A 32 4.19 -0.93 -10.67
CA HIS A 32 2.96 -1.27 -11.42
C HIS A 32 2.67 -2.77 -11.40
N LYS A 33 3.69 -3.62 -11.49
CA LYS A 33 3.54 -5.07 -11.38
C LYS A 33 2.97 -5.45 -10.02
N ARG A 34 3.55 -4.95 -8.94
CA ARG A 34 3.08 -5.23 -7.57
C ARG A 34 1.66 -4.72 -7.33
N GLN A 35 1.35 -3.51 -7.82
CA GLN A 35 -0.01 -2.98 -7.73
C GLN A 35 -1.00 -3.89 -8.44
N ARG A 36 -0.68 -4.34 -9.67
CA ARG A 36 -1.52 -5.27 -10.42
C ARG A 36 -1.71 -6.61 -9.70
N GLU A 37 -0.65 -7.17 -9.13
CA GLU A 37 -0.72 -8.42 -8.36
C GLU A 37 -1.61 -8.25 -7.12
N PHE A 38 -1.48 -7.13 -6.42
CA PHE A 38 -2.32 -6.80 -5.26
C PHE A 38 -3.79 -6.65 -5.65
N ASP A 39 -4.08 -5.89 -6.71
CA ASP A 39 -5.45 -5.68 -7.22
C ASP A 39 -6.08 -7.00 -7.66
N LEU A 40 -5.31 -7.86 -8.35
CA LEU A 40 -5.76 -9.18 -8.76
C LEU A 40 -6.06 -10.08 -7.55
N ALA A 41 -5.19 -10.08 -6.54
CA ALA A 41 -5.40 -10.84 -5.31
C ALA A 41 -6.67 -10.37 -4.58
N GLY A 42 -6.87 -9.05 -4.49
CA GLY A 42 -8.09 -8.46 -3.93
C GLY A 42 -9.33 -8.85 -4.73
N TRP A 43 -9.26 -8.81 -6.06
CA TRP A 43 -10.36 -9.21 -6.94
C TRP A 43 -10.70 -10.70 -6.79
N LEU A 44 -9.70 -11.57 -6.70
CA LEU A 44 -9.90 -13.00 -6.48
C LEU A 44 -10.54 -13.25 -5.11
N ALA A 45 -10.01 -12.64 -4.06
CA ALA A 45 -10.56 -12.74 -2.71
C ALA A 45 -12.00 -12.21 -2.64
N TRP A 46 -12.32 -11.15 -3.37
CA TRP A 46 -13.69 -10.66 -3.46
C TRP A 46 -14.64 -11.69 -4.10
N ASN A 47 -14.19 -12.37 -5.17
CA ASN A 47 -15.01 -13.33 -5.89
C ASN A 47 -15.14 -14.69 -5.18
N THR A 48 -14.32 -14.99 -4.18
CA THR A 48 -14.50 -16.19 -3.34
C THR A 48 -15.58 -15.99 -2.27
N LEU A 49 -15.99 -14.75 -2.00
CA LEU A 49 -17.04 -14.47 -1.03
C LEU A 49 -18.43 -14.85 -1.56
N PRO A 50 -19.30 -15.43 -0.72
CA PRO A 50 -20.72 -15.59 -1.02
C PRO A 50 -21.38 -14.26 -1.41
N VAL A 51 -22.48 -14.33 -2.16
CA VAL A 51 -23.21 -13.13 -2.61
C VAL A 51 -23.68 -12.31 -1.42
N GLU A 52 -24.14 -12.96 -0.37
CA GLU A 52 -24.70 -12.35 0.84
C GLU A 52 -23.64 -11.53 1.59
N GLU A 53 -22.42 -12.06 1.71
CA GLU A 53 -21.29 -11.37 2.33
C GLU A 53 -20.86 -10.16 1.50
N ARG A 54 -20.81 -10.29 0.17
CA ARG A 54 -20.52 -9.14 -0.72
C ARG A 54 -21.56 -8.03 -0.59
N ILE A 55 -22.85 -8.39 -0.49
CA ILE A 55 -23.93 -7.42 -0.27
C ILE A 55 -23.77 -6.71 1.07
N LYS A 56 -23.50 -7.47 2.15
CA LYS A 56 -23.30 -6.92 3.49
C LYS A 56 -22.16 -5.91 3.53
N ILE A 57 -20.99 -6.26 2.99
CA ILE A 57 -19.83 -5.36 2.93
C ILE A 57 -20.15 -4.08 2.14
N ASN A 58 -20.86 -4.21 1.02
CA ASN A 58 -21.28 -3.06 0.22
C ASN A 58 -22.25 -2.14 0.98
N GLN A 59 -23.17 -2.71 1.76
CA GLN A 59 -24.12 -1.95 2.59
C GLN A 59 -23.40 -1.19 3.70
N GLU A 60 -22.52 -1.84 4.46
CA GLU A 60 -21.71 -1.21 5.52
C GLU A 60 -20.90 -0.02 4.98
N TYR A 61 -20.29 -0.18 3.81
CA TYR A 61 -19.56 0.92 3.17
C TYR A 61 -20.49 2.08 2.76
N SER A 62 -21.66 1.76 2.21
CA SER A 62 -22.64 2.77 1.78
C SER A 62 -23.21 3.59 2.95
N GLU A 63 -23.37 2.96 4.11
CA GLU A 63 -23.85 3.60 5.34
C GLU A 63 -22.78 4.50 5.94
N ASN A 64 -21.53 4.03 6.00
CA ASN A 64 -20.40 4.84 6.45
C ASN A 64 -20.20 6.09 5.57
N LYS A 65 -20.43 5.98 4.25
CA LYS A 65 -20.31 7.12 3.32
C LYS A 65 -21.41 8.18 3.50
N LYS A 66 -22.54 7.85 4.13
CA LYS A 66 -23.61 8.80 4.47
C LYS A 66 -23.36 9.51 5.81
N SER A 67 -22.37 9.08 6.58
CA SER A 67 -22.03 9.63 7.90
C SER A 67 -20.90 10.67 7.90
N LEU A 68 -20.28 10.89 6.73
CA LEU A 68 -19.22 11.89 6.47
C LEU A 68 -19.78 13.07 5.67
#